data_AF-F1L733-F1
#
_entry.id   AF-F1L733-F1
#
_cell.length_a   1.000
_cell.length_b   1.000
_cell.length_c   1.000
_cell.angle_alpha   90.00
_cell.angle_beta   90.00
_cell.angle_gamma   90.00
#
_symmetry.space_group_name_H-M   'P 1'
#
loop_
_entity.id
_entity.type
_entity.pdbx_description
1 polymer ?
#
loop_
_entity_poly.entity_id
_entity_poly.type
_entity_poly.pdbx_seq_one_letter_code
_entity_poly.pdbx_strand_id
1 'polypeptide(L)'
;MVASMRVLHLWSLPYKIGILVLCSLVIIIGILHCFIWRKQDYDTVLSYYDSEIGIRSKSGAMLDLVDAASILFRLQMEGVDVGDRWNALLPIAESHIDDHILAFNDAHFRLITEGCGIDTIREQHRKSIRGFISTGSGDNCRITRQIGEALCEAISSYCANDFDAVITRLAPIRKKIYEIGGSNAQRDLFTQILINSCLRSSNENNNKLAKVFIEERFNEKKNSLLSERLMARFKSLNI
;
A
#
# COMPACT_ATOMS: atom_id res chain seq x y z
N MET A 1 16.66 -22.12 -31.00
CA MET A 1 16.51 -23.35 -30.19
C MET A 1 16.35 -22.95 -28.73
N VAL A 2 15.12 -22.59 -28.34
CA VAL A 2 14.22 -23.35 -27.45
C VAL A 2 14.73 -23.46 -26.01
N ALA A 3 14.23 -22.54 -25.16
CA ALA A 3 13.90 -22.82 -23.76
C ALA A 3 12.49 -22.25 -23.53
N SER A 4 11.53 -22.86 -24.23
CA SER A 4 10.09 -22.70 -24.03
C SER A 4 9.59 -23.93 -23.26
N MET A 5 8.53 -23.75 -22.48
CA MET A 5 7.71 -24.78 -21.83
C MET A 5 8.27 -25.40 -20.53
N ARG A 6 7.81 -24.87 -19.39
CA ARG A 6 7.09 -25.63 -18.33
C ARG A 6 6.69 -24.70 -17.17
N VAL A 7 5.74 -23.80 -17.42
CA VAL A 7 4.98 -23.08 -16.37
C VAL A 7 3.49 -23.46 -16.39
N LEU A 8 3.07 -24.37 -17.29
CA LEU A 8 1.66 -24.64 -17.57
C LEU A 8 1.07 -25.94 -16.98
N HIS A 9 1.71 -26.59 -16.02
CA HIS A 9 1.14 -27.78 -15.36
C HIS A 9 1.17 -27.71 -13.83
N LEU A 10 0.53 -26.67 -13.28
CA LEU A 10 0.18 -26.61 -11.85
C LEU A 10 -1.32 -26.40 -11.59
N TRP A 11 -2.16 -26.47 -12.62
CA TRP A 11 -3.61 -26.19 -12.52
C TRP A 11 -4.51 -27.44 -12.64
N SER A 12 -3.97 -28.65 -12.45
CA SER A 12 -4.73 -29.88 -12.71
C SER A 12 -4.53 -31.00 -11.69
N LEU A 13 -4.43 -30.70 -10.40
CA LEU A 13 -4.61 -31.71 -9.35
C LEU A 13 -5.34 -31.13 -8.12
N PRO A 14 -6.37 -31.82 -7.61
CA PRO A 14 -6.99 -31.46 -6.34
C PRO A 14 -6.07 -31.96 -5.21
N TYR A 15 -6.03 -31.26 -4.08
CA TYR A 15 -5.28 -31.59 -2.85
C TYR A 15 -3.77 -31.27 -2.84
N LYS A 16 -3.41 -30.12 -2.25
CA LYS A 16 -2.80 -30.04 -0.89
C LYS A 16 -2.32 -28.62 -0.58
N ILE A 17 -2.99 -28.00 0.39
CA ILE A 17 -2.66 -26.74 1.09
C ILE A 17 -1.40 -26.91 2.00
N GLY A 18 -0.43 -27.73 1.59
CA GLY A 18 0.60 -28.25 2.51
C GLY A 18 2.06 -27.92 2.19
N ILE A 19 2.37 -27.19 1.12
CA ILE A 19 3.77 -26.94 0.70
C ILE A 19 3.96 -25.47 0.28
N LEU A 20 3.73 -24.53 1.20
CA LEU A 20 4.02 -23.10 0.99
C LEU A 20 4.48 -22.40 2.28
N VAL A 21 5.23 -23.11 3.12
CA VAL A 21 5.72 -22.57 4.41
C VAL A 21 7.07 -21.84 4.30
N LEU A 22 7.74 -21.77 3.14
CA LEU A 22 9.05 -21.08 3.06
C LEU A 22 9.39 -20.32 1.76
N CYS A 23 8.45 -20.10 0.84
CA CYS A 23 8.69 -19.28 -0.35
C CYS A 23 7.99 -17.91 -0.27
N SER A 24 8.72 -16.96 0.31
CA SER A 24 8.69 -15.50 0.17
C SER A 24 7.34 -14.76 0.13
N LEU A 25 7.13 -13.89 1.13
CA LEU A 25 6.05 -12.88 1.27
C LEU A 25 5.73 -12.09 -0.03
N VAL A 26 6.71 -11.93 -0.93
CA VAL A 26 6.54 -11.32 -2.25
C VAL A 26 5.57 -12.10 -3.16
N ILE A 27 5.55 -13.43 -3.07
CA ILE A 27 4.69 -14.30 -3.88
C ILE A 27 3.23 -14.17 -3.44
N ILE A 28 2.98 -14.10 -2.12
CA ILE A 28 1.63 -14.00 -1.55
C ILE A 28 0.97 -12.68 -1.95
N ILE A 29 1.68 -11.54 -1.83
CA ILE A 29 1.16 -10.25 -2.29
C ILE A 29 0.96 -10.24 -3.81
N GLY A 30 1.87 -10.85 -4.59
CA GLY A 30 1.71 -10.99 -6.03
C GLY A 30 0.46 -11.79 -6.43
N ILE A 31 0.15 -12.86 -5.70
CA ILE A 31 -1.04 -13.70 -5.90
C ILE A 31 -2.31 -12.94 -5.50
N LEU A 32 -2.32 -12.28 -4.34
CA LEU A 32 -3.49 -11.51 -3.89
C LEU A 32 -3.73 -10.29 -4.77
N HIS A 33 -2.68 -9.67 -5.30
CA HIS A 33 -2.79 -8.70 -6.39
C HIS A 33 -3.47 -9.30 -7.63
N CYS A 34 -3.18 -10.55 -7.99
CA CYS A 34 -3.91 -11.20 -9.09
C CYS A 34 -5.41 -11.34 -8.76
N PHE A 35 -5.78 -11.77 -7.54
CA PHE A 35 -7.19 -11.89 -7.16
C PHE A 35 -7.92 -10.54 -7.13
N ILE A 36 -7.32 -9.50 -6.52
CA ILE A 36 -7.89 -8.14 -6.48
C ILE A 36 -8.01 -7.58 -7.90
N TRP A 37 -6.92 -7.65 -8.69
CA TRP A 37 -6.84 -6.92 -9.94
C TRP A 37 -7.42 -7.67 -11.14
N ARG A 38 -7.27 -8.99 -11.21
CA ARG A 38 -7.71 -9.80 -12.36
C ARG A 38 -9.08 -10.42 -12.16
N LYS A 39 -9.40 -10.86 -10.95
CA LYS A 39 -10.62 -11.62 -10.66
C LYS A 39 -11.68 -10.80 -9.94
N GLN A 40 -11.30 -9.71 -9.26
CA GLN A 40 -12.17 -8.95 -8.36
C GLN A 40 -12.87 -9.86 -7.33
N ASP A 41 -12.18 -10.93 -6.96
CA ASP A 41 -12.66 -11.94 -6.01
C ASP A 41 -12.19 -11.54 -4.62
N TYR A 42 -12.86 -10.51 -4.08
CA TYR A 42 -12.49 -9.88 -2.81
C TYR A 42 -12.78 -10.80 -1.61
N ASP A 43 -13.79 -11.67 -1.71
CA ASP A 43 -14.13 -12.65 -0.67
C ASP A 43 -13.02 -13.66 -0.47
N THR A 44 -12.43 -14.18 -1.56
CA THR A 44 -11.26 -15.06 -1.46
C THR A 44 -10.06 -14.36 -0.82
N VAL A 45 -9.85 -13.08 -1.15
CA VAL A 45 -8.76 -12.29 -0.57
C VAL A 45 -8.99 -12.06 0.93
N LEU A 46 -10.21 -11.75 1.35
CA LEU A 46 -10.58 -11.59 2.76
C LEU A 46 -10.46 -12.92 3.52
N SER A 47 -10.93 -14.03 2.95
CA SER A 47 -10.79 -15.35 3.55
C SER A 47 -9.32 -15.71 3.75
N TYR A 48 -8.45 -15.44 2.78
CA TYR A 48 -7.01 -15.67 2.89
C TYR A 48 -6.35 -14.71 3.89
N TYR A 49 -6.80 -13.46 3.94
CA TYR A 49 -6.36 -12.52 4.96
C TYR A 49 -6.63 -13.09 6.35
N ASP A 50 -7.85 -13.56 6.61
CA ASP A 50 -8.26 -14.05 7.92
C ASP A 50 -7.53 -15.34 8.32
N SER A 51 -7.35 -16.26 7.38
CA SER A 51 -6.74 -17.57 7.66
C SER A 51 -5.21 -17.53 7.76
N GLU A 52 -4.55 -16.56 7.13
CA GLU A 52 -3.08 -16.54 7.04
C GLU A 52 -2.47 -15.20 7.46
N ILE A 53 -2.83 -14.10 6.79
CA ILE A 53 -2.12 -12.82 6.95
C ILE A 53 -2.41 -12.19 8.31
N GLY A 54 -3.67 -12.15 8.73
CA GLY A 54 -4.08 -11.64 10.03
C GLY A 54 -3.47 -12.43 11.18
N ILE A 55 -3.27 -13.74 11.02
CA ILE A 55 -2.58 -14.58 12.01
C ILE A 55 -1.09 -14.21 12.07
N ARG A 56 -0.42 -14.13 10.93
CA ARG A 56 1.02 -13.79 10.85
C ARG A 56 1.32 -12.37 11.31
N SER A 57 0.40 -11.42 11.11
CA SER A 57 0.56 -10.05 11.59
C SER A 57 0.81 -9.97 13.10
N LYS A 58 0.41 -10.99 13.86
CA LYS A 58 0.63 -11.12 15.32
C LYS A 58 2.02 -11.63 15.71
N SER A 59 2.88 -11.94 14.74
CA SER A 59 4.23 -12.48 14.99
C SER A 59 5.20 -11.46 15.61
N GLY A 60 4.87 -10.17 15.51
CA GLY A 60 5.77 -9.05 15.84
C GLY A 60 6.76 -8.71 14.72
N ALA A 61 6.80 -9.49 13.64
CA ALA A 61 7.64 -9.15 12.49
C ALA A 61 7.03 -7.97 11.73
N MET A 62 7.81 -6.90 11.56
CA MET A 62 7.30 -5.67 10.94
C MET A 62 6.83 -5.86 9.50
N LEU A 63 7.45 -6.78 8.77
CA LEU A 63 7.04 -7.07 7.40
C LEU A 63 5.64 -7.71 7.33
N ASP A 64 5.27 -8.56 8.30
CA ASP A 64 3.93 -9.16 8.35
C ASP A 64 2.87 -8.08 8.60
N LEU A 65 3.17 -7.10 9.47
CA LEU A 65 2.27 -5.98 9.76
C LEU A 65 2.09 -5.07 8.53
N VAL A 66 3.19 -4.73 7.86
CA VAL A 66 3.21 -3.92 6.63
C VAL A 66 2.39 -4.61 5.53
N ASP A 67 2.53 -5.93 5.38
CA ASP A 67 1.79 -6.71 4.37
C ASP A 67 0.29 -6.73 4.67
N ALA A 68 -0.08 -6.93 5.93
CA ALA A 68 -1.47 -6.88 6.38
C ALA A 68 -2.11 -5.51 6.09
N ALA A 69 -1.47 -4.43 6.52
CA ALA A 69 -1.95 -3.06 6.28
C ALA A 69 -2.06 -2.76 4.78
N SER A 70 -1.07 -3.19 3.98
CA SER A 70 -1.06 -3.00 2.53
C SER A 70 -2.22 -3.67 1.80
N ILE A 71 -2.68 -4.83 2.28
CA ILE A 71 -3.79 -5.58 1.66
C ILE A 71 -5.13 -4.97 2.08
N LEU A 72 -5.32 -4.69 3.37
CA LEU A 72 -6.53 -4.04 3.86
C LEU A 72 -6.79 -2.72 3.14
N PHE A 73 -5.76 -1.89 3.00
CA PHE A 73 -5.92 -0.59 2.34
C PHE A 73 -6.29 -0.72 0.86
N ARG A 74 -5.77 -1.75 0.15
CA ARG A 74 -6.13 -1.99 -1.25
C ARG A 74 -7.56 -2.49 -1.42
N LEU A 75 -8.03 -3.31 -0.49
CA LEU A 75 -9.43 -3.73 -0.45
C LEU A 75 -10.34 -2.50 -0.23
N GLN A 76 -10.03 -1.63 0.74
CA GLN A 76 -10.78 -0.40 0.96
C GLN A 76 -10.74 0.55 -0.24
N MET A 77 -9.60 0.68 -0.91
CA MET A 77 -9.47 1.48 -2.15
C MET A 77 -10.38 0.97 -3.27
N GLU A 78 -10.71 -0.32 -3.27
CA GLU A 78 -11.66 -0.96 -4.19
C GLU A 78 -13.11 -0.91 -3.68
N GLY A 79 -13.37 -0.26 -2.54
CA GLY A 79 -14.71 -0.15 -1.93
C GLY A 79 -15.15 -1.36 -1.12
N VAL A 80 -14.23 -2.27 -0.80
CA VAL A 80 -14.52 -3.46 0.01
C VAL A 80 -14.54 -3.09 1.49
N ASP A 81 -15.59 -3.50 2.20
CA ASP A 81 -15.65 -3.38 3.65
C ASP A 81 -14.70 -4.40 4.31
N VAL A 82 -13.76 -3.90 5.08
CA VAL A 82 -12.75 -4.71 5.78
C VAL A 82 -13.11 -4.98 7.24
N GLY A 83 -14.22 -4.43 7.74
CA GLY A 83 -14.67 -4.59 9.12
C GLY A 83 -13.61 -4.19 10.14
N ASP A 84 -13.52 -4.95 11.25
CA ASP A 84 -12.65 -4.64 12.40
C ASP A 84 -11.18 -5.07 12.21
N ARG A 85 -10.76 -5.47 11.00
CA ARG A 85 -9.42 -6.05 10.75
C ARG A 85 -8.28 -5.09 11.06
N TRP A 86 -8.52 -3.78 10.98
CA TRP A 86 -7.54 -2.76 11.38
C TRP A 86 -7.20 -2.82 12.87
N ASN A 87 -8.20 -3.06 13.73
CA ASN A 87 -8.03 -3.10 15.18
C ASN A 87 -7.07 -4.20 15.62
N ALA A 88 -6.98 -5.30 14.86
CA ALA A 88 -6.04 -6.38 15.14
C ALA A 88 -4.56 -6.00 14.91
N LEU A 89 -4.30 -4.99 14.08
CA LEU A 89 -2.95 -4.51 13.75
C LEU A 89 -2.45 -3.45 14.74
N LEU A 90 -3.38 -2.77 15.42
CA LEU A 90 -3.10 -1.62 16.25
C LEU A 90 -2.14 -1.89 17.42
N PRO A 91 -2.28 -2.97 18.21
CA PRO A 91 -1.40 -3.18 19.37
C PRO A 91 0.09 -3.24 19.02
N ILE A 92 0.41 -3.80 17.85
CA ILE A 92 1.79 -3.90 17.36
C ILE A 92 2.24 -2.57 16.76
N ALA A 93 1.38 -1.89 16.00
CA ALA A 93 1.72 -0.57 15.47
C ALA A 93 1.99 0.43 16.61
N GLU A 94 1.16 0.42 17.65
CA GLU A 94 1.26 1.34 18.79
C GLU A 94 2.54 1.14 19.59
N SER A 95 3.00 -0.10 19.77
CA SER A 95 4.27 -0.38 20.46
C SER A 95 5.52 0.09 19.70
N HIS A 96 5.37 0.49 18.43
CA HIS A 96 6.47 0.88 17.54
C HIS A 96 6.33 2.31 16.98
N ILE A 97 5.31 3.07 17.40
CA ILE A 97 5.02 4.41 16.86
C ILE A 97 6.17 5.41 17.07
N ASP A 98 7.01 5.20 18.09
CA ASP A 98 8.12 6.09 18.45
C ASP A 98 9.49 5.58 17.94
N ASP A 99 9.54 4.42 17.28
CA ASP A 99 10.80 3.78 16.89
C ASP A 99 11.51 4.50 15.75
N HIS A 100 10.75 4.95 14.75
CA HIS A 100 11.23 5.67 13.55
C HIS A 100 12.49 5.07 12.90
N ILE A 101 12.56 3.72 12.84
CA ILE A 101 13.70 3.02 12.24
C ILE A 101 13.71 3.22 10.71
N LEU A 102 12.54 3.17 10.08
CA LEU A 102 12.35 3.40 8.65
C LEU A 102 11.07 4.20 8.40
N ALA A 103 11.17 5.28 7.62
CA ALA A 103 10.00 6.03 7.13
C ALA A 103 8.98 5.14 6.39
N PHE A 104 9.44 4.01 5.83
CA PHE A 104 8.57 2.97 5.28
C PHE A 104 7.60 2.40 6.31
N ASN A 105 8.07 2.09 7.52
CA ASN A 105 7.23 1.53 8.58
C ASN A 105 6.27 2.60 9.12
N ASP A 106 6.76 3.83 9.33
CA ASP A 106 5.92 4.96 9.76
C ASP A 106 4.75 5.20 8.79
N ALA A 107 4.99 5.12 7.47
CA ALA A 107 3.91 5.23 6.49
C ALA A 107 2.85 4.12 6.66
N HIS A 108 3.24 2.89 7.04
CA HIS A 108 2.28 1.80 7.28
C HIS A 108 1.59 1.93 8.64
N PHE A 109 2.28 2.42 9.68
CA PHE A 109 1.62 2.80 10.93
C PHE A 109 0.60 3.90 10.68
N ARG A 110 0.86 4.82 9.74
CA ARG A 110 -0.14 5.81 9.35
C ARG A 110 -1.38 5.16 8.71
N LEU A 111 -1.21 4.17 7.83
CA LEU A 111 -2.36 3.42 7.28
C LEU A 111 -3.19 2.77 8.39
N ILE A 112 -2.52 2.15 9.38
CA ILE A 112 -3.19 1.45 10.50
C ILE A 112 -3.95 2.43 11.38
N THR A 113 -3.29 3.51 11.80
CA THR A 113 -3.92 4.53 12.67
C THR A 113 -5.07 5.26 11.98
N GLU A 114 -4.97 5.52 10.68
CA GLU A 114 -6.09 6.01 9.87
C GLU A 114 -7.22 4.97 9.77
N GLY A 115 -6.89 3.72 9.47
CA GLY A 115 -7.85 2.63 9.33
C GLY A 115 -8.62 2.29 10.61
N CYS A 116 -8.02 2.49 11.79
CA CYS A 116 -8.68 2.28 13.08
C CYS A 116 -9.65 3.41 13.46
N GLY A 117 -9.56 4.61 12.86
CA GLY A 117 -10.48 5.69 13.22
C GLY A 117 -10.16 6.43 14.53
N ILE A 118 -9.01 6.19 15.17
CA ILE A 118 -8.72 6.69 16.52
C ILE A 118 -7.85 7.95 16.47
N ASP A 119 -8.46 9.11 16.68
CA ASP A 119 -7.80 10.42 16.54
C ASP A 119 -6.63 10.65 17.50
N THR A 120 -6.71 10.11 18.73
CA THR A 120 -5.63 10.24 19.71
C THR A 120 -4.34 9.57 19.22
N ILE A 121 -4.44 8.38 18.63
CA ILE A 121 -3.29 7.62 18.14
C ILE A 121 -2.76 8.24 16.84
N ARG A 122 -3.64 8.73 15.95
CA ARG A 122 -3.23 9.48 14.75
C ARG A 122 -2.39 10.70 15.12
N GLU A 123 -2.82 11.45 16.12
CA GLU A 123 -2.10 12.63 16.58
C GLU A 123 -0.83 12.28 17.35
N GLN A 124 -0.83 11.20 18.13
CA GLN A 124 0.38 10.68 18.78
C GLN A 124 1.45 10.33 17.74
N HIS A 125 1.10 9.53 16.73
CA HIS A 125 2.03 9.16 15.66
C HIS A 125 2.55 10.39 14.89
N ARG A 126 1.67 11.34 14.55
CA ARG A 126 2.07 12.60 13.90
C ARG A 126 3.06 13.40 14.76
N LYS A 127 2.78 13.54 16.06
CA LYS A 127 3.68 14.24 17.00
C LYS A 127 5.02 13.53 17.12
N SER A 128 5.01 12.20 17.14
CA SER A 128 6.23 11.41 17.24
C SER A 128 7.15 11.63 16.03
N ILE A 129 6.61 11.52 14.81
CA ILE A 129 7.34 11.84 13.56
C ILE A 129 7.93 13.25 13.62
N ARG A 130 7.13 14.26 14.03
CA ARG A 130 7.59 15.65 14.15
C ARG A 130 8.70 15.82 15.19
N GLY A 131 8.58 15.14 16.32
CA GLY A 131 9.62 15.07 17.35
C GLY A 131 10.91 14.52 16.76
N PHE A 132 10.84 13.35 16.13
CA PHE A 132 11.98 12.69 15.50
C PHE A 132 12.68 13.53 14.43
N ILE A 133 11.95 14.18 13.52
CA ILE A 133 12.58 15.04 12.51
C ILE A 133 13.12 16.36 13.08
N SER A 134 12.68 16.78 14.27
CA SER A 134 13.16 18.02 14.91
C SER A 134 14.45 17.81 15.71
N THR A 135 14.57 16.68 16.40
CA THR A 135 15.71 16.40 17.31
C THR A 135 16.64 15.31 16.80
N GLY A 136 16.17 14.45 15.91
CA GLY A 136 16.91 13.29 15.41
C GLY A 136 17.98 13.66 14.38
N SER A 137 18.84 12.69 14.10
CA SER A 137 19.91 12.79 13.10
C SER A 137 20.04 11.49 12.30
N GLY A 138 20.96 11.45 11.34
CA GLY A 138 21.19 10.30 10.48
C GLY A 138 20.27 10.22 9.25
N ASP A 139 20.49 9.20 8.44
CA ASP A 139 19.85 9.07 7.13
C ASP A 139 18.34 8.93 7.21
N ASN A 140 17.81 8.08 8.11
CA ASN A 140 16.37 7.92 8.22
C ASN A 140 15.68 9.20 8.70
N CYS A 141 16.29 9.98 9.61
CA CYS A 141 15.75 11.29 9.99
C CYS A 141 15.69 12.25 8.79
N ARG A 142 16.76 12.31 7.98
CA ARG A 142 16.78 13.11 6.74
C ARG A 142 15.69 12.66 5.75
N ILE A 143 15.56 11.35 5.52
CA ILE A 143 14.57 10.77 4.61
C ILE A 143 13.15 11.01 5.11
N THR A 144 12.91 10.86 6.42
CA THR A 144 11.61 11.13 7.05
C THR A 144 11.22 12.59 6.87
N ARG A 145 12.16 13.52 7.08
CA ARG A 145 11.94 14.97 6.87
C ARG A 145 11.66 15.32 5.40
N GLN A 146 12.36 14.67 4.46
CA GLN A 146 12.24 14.99 3.03
C GLN A 146 11.04 14.31 2.35
N ILE A 147 10.61 13.16 2.85
CA ILE A 147 9.68 12.24 2.17
C ILE A 147 8.65 11.68 3.15
N GLY A 148 9.09 11.12 4.28
CA GLY A 148 8.23 10.37 5.21
C GLY A 148 7.06 11.18 5.79
N GLU A 149 7.30 12.40 6.25
CA GLU A 149 6.24 13.26 6.80
C GLU A 149 5.19 13.60 5.74
N ALA A 150 5.62 14.06 4.57
CA ALA A 150 4.70 14.38 3.46
C ALA A 150 3.90 13.15 3.00
N LEU A 151 4.52 11.97 3.00
CA LEU A 151 3.86 10.70 2.70
C LEU A 151 2.78 10.35 3.74
N CYS A 152 3.08 10.48 5.04
CA CYS A 152 2.09 10.24 6.10
C CYS A 152 0.92 11.22 6.03
N GLU A 153 1.18 12.50 5.83
CA GLU A 153 0.12 13.51 5.70
C GLU A 153 -0.72 13.32 4.43
N ALA A 154 -0.12 12.80 3.35
CA ALA A 154 -0.88 12.39 2.18
C ALA A 154 -1.81 11.20 2.45
N ILE A 155 -1.35 10.18 3.17
CA ILE A 155 -2.22 9.05 3.57
C ILE A 155 -3.42 9.55 4.36
N SER A 156 -3.19 10.47 5.30
CA SER A 156 -4.24 11.14 6.08
C SER A 156 -5.25 11.85 5.19
N SER A 157 -4.74 12.63 4.23
CA SER A 157 -5.58 13.38 3.28
C SER A 157 -6.42 12.44 2.42
N TYR A 158 -5.86 11.30 2.02
CA TYR A 158 -6.60 10.28 1.27
C TYR A 158 -7.76 9.72 2.09
N CYS A 159 -7.52 9.40 3.36
CA CYS A 159 -8.55 8.87 4.27
C CYS A 159 -9.64 9.92 4.57
N ALA A 160 -9.29 11.21 4.54
CA ALA A 160 -10.24 12.32 4.62
C ALA A 160 -10.94 12.66 3.29
N ASN A 161 -10.67 11.92 2.21
CA ASN A 161 -11.13 12.21 0.83
C ASN A 161 -10.67 13.57 0.26
N ASP A 162 -9.61 14.17 0.80
CA ASP A 162 -8.98 15.38 0.26
C ASP A 162 -7.92 15.02 -0.79
N PHE A 163 -8.41 14.62 -1.98
CA PHE A 163 -7.55 14.11 -3.05
C PHE A 163 -6.59 15.16 -3.62
N ASP A 164 -6.99 16.42 -3.64
CA ASP A 164 -6.12 17.50 -4.13
C ASP A 164 -4.90 17.63 -3.23
N ALA A 165 -5.11 17.58 -1.92
CA ALA A 165 -4.02 17.67 -0.97
C ALA A 165 -3.16 16.38 -0.93
N VAL A 166 -3.70 15.21 -1.30
CA VAL A 166 -2.87 14.01 -1.58
C VAL A 166 -1.92 14.28 -2.75
N ILE A 167 -2.44 14.81 -3.85
CA ILE A 167 -1.66 15.06 -5.08
C ILE A 167 -0.57 16.09 -4.82
N THR A 168 -0.90 17.22 -4.16
CA THR A 168 0.06 18.26 -3.79
C THR A 168 1.22 17.70 -2.96
N ARG A 169 0.96 16.76 -2.05
CA ARG A 169 1.98 16.18 -1.17
C ARG A 169 2.79 15.06 -1.85
N LEU A 170 2.13 14.13 -2.56
CA LEU A 170 2.80 12.95 -3.12
C LEU A 170 3.45 13.21 -4.47
N ALA A 171 2.84 13.99 -5.36
CA ALA A 171 3.35 14.16 -6.72
C ALA A 171 4.81 14.68 -6.74
N PRO A 172 5.23 15.66 -5.90
CA PRO A 172 6.61 16.13 -5.87
C PRO A 172 7.63 15.09 -5.39
N ILE A 173 7.23 14.19 -4.49
CA ILE A 173 8.13 13.19 -3.88
C ILE A 173 8.07 11.82 -4.56
N ARG A 174 7.12 11.56 -5.48
CA ARG A 174 6.83 10.23 -6.03
C ARG A 174 8.04 9.47 -6.56
N LYS A 175 8.98 10.16 -7.23
CA LYS A 175 10.21 9.56 -7.79
C LYS A 175 11.28 9.25 -6.75
N LYS A 176 11.14 9.78 -5.53
CA LYS A 176 12.03 9.57 -4.39
C LYS A 176 11.49 8.56 -3.38
N ILE A 177 10.24 8.09 -3.53
CA ILE A 177 9.61 7.15 -2.59
C ILE A 177 10.46 5.87 -2.39
N TYR A 178 11.29 5.47 -3.34
CA TYR A 178 12.20 4.33 -3.15
C TYR A 178 13.21 4.53 -2.01
N GLU A 179 13.55 5.78 -1.66
CA GLU A 179 14.52 6.13 -0.61
C GLU A 179 14.03 5.75 0.79
N ILE A 180 12.72 5.62 1.03
CA ILE A 180 12.17 5.27 2.35
C ILE A 180 12.48 3.82 2.76
N GLY A 181 13.04 3.02 1.86
CA GLY A 181 13.30 1.60 2.08
C GLY A 181 12.05 0.73 1.93
N GLY A 182 12.15 -0.53 2.38
CA GLY A 182 11.08 -1.53 2.27
C GLY A 182 11.00 -2.24 0.92
N SER A 183 9.87 -2.86 0.62
CA SER A 183 9.69 -3.66 -0.59
C SER A 183 8.90 -2.92 -1.68
N ASN A 184 9.19 -3.25 -2.95
CA ASN A 184 8.61 -2.64 -4.14
C ASN A 184 7.08 -2.79 -4.20
N ALA A 185 6.54 -3.92 -3.75
CA ALA A 185 5.11 -4.19 -3.82
C ALA A 185 4.30 -3.31 -2.86
N GLN A 186 4.87 -2.95 -1.71
CA GLN A 186 4.25 -2.16 -0.67
C GLN A 186 4.41 -0.67 -0.98
N ARG A 187 5.60 -0.23 -1.43
CA ARG A 187 5.78 1.15 -1.92
C ARG A 187 4.85 1.50 -3.08
N ASP A 188 4.51 0.50 -3.89
CA ASP A 188 3.54 0.66 -4.97
C ASP A 188 2.15 1.10 -4.50
N LEU A 189 1.80 0.86 -3.24
CA LEU A 189 0.56 1.35 -2.65
C LEU A 189 0.48 2.87 -2.73
N PHE A 190 1.59 3.56 -2.51
CA PHE A 190 1.64 5.01 -2.50
C PHE A 190 1.46 5.58 -3.92
N THR A 191 1.97 4.90 -4.93
CA THR A 191 1.67 5.20 -6.34
C THR A 191 0.19 4.96 -6.66
N GLN A 192 -0.40 3.88 -6.13
CA GLN A 192 -1.84 3.60 -6.29
C GLN A 192 -2.71 4.67 -5.62
N ILE A 193 -2.33 5.14 -4.42
CA ILE A 193 -2.97 6.24 -3.70
C ILE A 193 -2.93 7.52 -4.54
N LEU A 194 -1.77 7.88 -5.09
CA LEU A 194 -1.61 9.06 -5.94
C LEU A 194 -2.50 8.99 -7.20
N ILE A 195 -2.47 7.86 -7.92
CA ILE A 195 -3.27 7.68 -9.14
C ILE A 195 -4.77 7.74 -8.80
N ASN A 196 -5.23 7.02 -7.77
CA ASN A 196 -6.64 7.05 -7.39
C ASN A 196 -7.08 8.44 -6.93
N SER A 197 -6.21 9.21 -6.28
CA SER A 197 -6.50 10.60 -5.93
C SER A 197 -6.67 11.45 -7.19
N CYS A 198 -5.82 11.29 -8.19
CA CYS A 198 -6.00 11.96 -9.48
C CYS A 198 -7.31 11.56 -10.14
N LEU A 199 -7.72 10.29 -10.10
CA LEU A 199 -8.97 9.83 -10.70
C LEU A 199 -10.22 10.32 -9.96
N ARG A 200 -10.12 10.59 -8.65
CA ARG A 200 -11.24 10.99 -7.78
C ARG A 200 -11.29 12.49 -7.48
N SER A 201 -10.27 13.25 -7.89
CA SER A 201 -10.25 14.71 -7.74
C SER A 201 -11.37 15.36 -8.55
N SER A 202 -11.96 16.42 -8.00
CA SER A 202 -12.94 17.28 -8.70
C SER A 202 -12.27 18.28 -9.65
N ASN A 203 -10.95 18.36 -9.69
CA ASN A 203 -10.19 19.27 -10.53
C ASN A 203 -9.70 18.55 -11.80
N GLU A 204 -10.18 18.98 -12.96
CA GLU A 204 -9.82 18.37 -14.26
C GLU A 204 -8.31 18.34 -14.53
N ASN A 205 -7.56 19.35 -14.05
CA ASN A 205 -6.11 19.35 -14.21
C ASN A 205 -5.45 18.23 -13.42
N ASN A 206 -5.97 17.93 -12.23
CA ASN A 206 -5.54 16.79 -11.42
C ASN A 206 -5.92 15.46 -12.09
N ASN A 207 -7.11 15.38 -12.70
CA ASN A 207 -7.49 14.18 -13.45
C ASN A 207 -6.54 13.90 -14.62
N LYS A 208 -6.10 14.93 -15.36
CA LYS A 208 -5.13 14.80 -16.46
C LYS A 208 -3.78 14.24 -15.99
N LEU A 209 -3.37 14.51 -14.74
CA LEU A 209 -2.15 13.93 -14.16
C LEU A 209 -2.27 12.40 -13.95
N ALA A 210 -3.48 11.85 -13.81
CA ALA A 210 -3.68 10.41 -13.66
C ALA A 210 -3.06 9.65 -14.85
N LYS A 211 -3.25 10.13 -16.08
CA LYS A 211 -2.68 9.53 -17.28
C LYS A 211 -1.16 9.46 -17.21
N VAL A 212 -0.52 10.57 -16.84
CA VAL A 212 0.95 10.65 -16.70
C VAL A 212 1.45 9.63 -15.69
N PHE A 213 0.82 9.54 -14.51
CA PHE A 213 1.26 8.61 -13.47
C PHE A 213 0.97 7.14 -13.82
N ILE A 214 -0.10 6.85 -14.55
CA ILE A 214 -0.38 5.49 -15.06
C ILE A 214 0.65 5.09 -16.13
N GLU A 215 1.05 6.01 -17.00
CA GLU A 215 2.09 5.76 -18.02
C GLU A 215 3.48 5.59 -17.40
N GLU A 216 3.87 6.43 -16.43
CA GLU A 216 5.08 6.23 -15.61
C GLU A 216 5.07 4.82 -15.00
N ARG A 217 3.92 4.41 -14.46
CA ARG A 217 3.74 3.08 -13.88
C ARG A 217 3.88 1.94 -14.89
N PHE A 218 3.37 2.07 -16.11
CA PHE A 218 3.53 1.05 -17.15
C PHE A 218 4.99 0.79 -17.50
N ASN A 219 5.82 1.85 -17.48
CA ASN A 219 7.25 1.72 -17.75
C ASN A 219 7.97 0.91 -16.66
N GLU A 220 7.56 1.07 -15.40
CA GLU A 220 8.10 0.32 -14.27
C GLU A 220 7.54 -1.11 -14.19
N LYS A 221 6.24 -1.29 -14.46
CA LYS A 221 5.52 -2.57 -14.37
C LYS A 221 4.86 -2.92 -15.69
N LYS A 222 5.69 -3.39 -16.63
CA LYS A 222 5.23 -3.87 -17.95
C LYS A 222 4.16 -4.95 -17.78
N ASN A 223 3.10 -4.88 -18.61
CA ASN A 223 1.97 -5.82 -18.60
C ASN A 223 1.20 -5.88 -17.26
N SER A 224 1.16 -4.77 -16.51
CA SER A 224 0.39 -4.70 -15.27
C SER A 224 -1.12 -4.56 -15.56
N LEU A 225 -1.88 -5.60 -15.24
CA LEU A 225 -3.36 -5.59 -15.32
C LEU A 225 -3.99 -4.48 -14.47
N LEU A 226 -3.37 -4.12 -13.34
CA LEU A 226 -3.81 -2.98 -12.54
C LEU A 226 -3.65 -1.67 -13.33
N SER A 227 -2.52 -1.45 -14.00
CA SER A 227 -2.32 -0.26 -14.84
C SER A 227 -3.33 -0.21 -16.00
N GLU A 228 -3.67 -1.36 -16.59
CA GLU A 228 -4.73 -1.45 -17.61
C GLU A 228 -6.09 -1.05 -17.05
N ARG A 229 -6.47 -1.56 -15.86
CA ARG A 229 -7.71 -1.19 -15.17
C ARG A 229 -7.77 0.29 -14.79
N LEU A 230 -6.66 0.84 -14.27
CA LEU A 230 -6.57 2.26 -13.95
C LEU A 230 -6.69 3.14 -15.21
N MET A 231 -6.09 2.72 -16.32
CA MET A 231 -6.23 3.41 -17.61
C MET A 231 -7.66 3.33 -18.15
N ALA A 232 -8.35 2.18 -17.99
CA ALA A 232 -9.75 2.06 -18.34
C ALA A 232 -10.64 2.99 -17.50
N ARG A 233 -10.40 3.06 -16.18
CA ARG A 233 -11.06 4.03 -15.28
C ARG A 233 -10.82 5.47 -15.74
N PHE A 234 -9.57 5.85 -16.03
CA PHE A 234 -9.24 7.18 -16.56
C PHE A 234 -10.04 7.51 -17.82
N LYS A 235 -10.08 6.62 -18.81
CA LYS A 235 -10.82 6.82 -20.06
C LYS A 235 -12.32 6.99 -19.86
N SER A 236 -12.90 6.37 -18.83
CA SER A 236 -14.33 6.51 -18.52
C SER A 236 -14.73 7.87 -17.93
N LEU A 237 -13.76 8.69 -17.49
CA LEU A 237 -14.04 10.02 -16.95
C LEU A 237 -14.46 11.03 -18.04
N ASN A 238 -14.25 10.74 -19.33
CA ASN A 238 -14.55 11.63 -20.47
C ASN A 238 -13.90 13.03 -20.37
N ILE A 239 -12.67 13.10 -19.84
CA ILE A 239 -11.87 14.33 -19.66
C ILE A 239 -10.81 14.45 -20.76
#